data_AF-A0A6N6KDF7-F1
#
_entry.id   AF-A0A6N6KDF7-F1
#
_cell.length_a   1.000
_cell.length_b   1.000
_cell.length_c   1.000
_cell.angle_alpha   90.00
_cell.angle_beta   90.00
_cell.angle_gamma   90.00
#
_symmetry.space_group_name_H-M   'P 1'
#
loop_
_entity.id
_entity.type
_entity.pdbx_description
1 polymer ?
#
loop_
_entity_poly.entity_id
_entity_poly.type
_entity_poly.pdbx_seq_one_letter_code
_entity_poly.pdbx_strand_id
1 'polypeptide(L)'
;MKRLLFIAFPVLVSFALFGQNYHENHEVFGINKEAPHAHLFPFENETLALNGQMEDSKWFQSLNGYWKFNWVKNPQLRPIGFFQEEFDDKEWELFPVPANWEVHGYGYPISLDEKYRCETQWPDGSDEYSPVG
;
A
#
# COMPACT_ATOMS: atom_id res chain seq x y z
N MET A 1 -30.22 15.78 59.66
CA MET A 1 -29.34 16.56 58.75
C MET A 1 -28.36 15.59 58.10
N LYS A 2 -28.65 15.10 56.88
CA LYS A 2 -27.77 14.17 56.13
C LYS A 2 -26.99 14.99 55.09
N ARG A 3 -25.66 15.07 55.23
CA ARG A 3 -24.78 15.69 54.23
C ARG A 3 -24.41 14.61 53.20
N LEU A 4 -24.89 14.74 51.96
CA LEU A 4 -24.45 13.91 50.84
C LEU A 4 -23.04 14.36 50.42
N LEU A 5 -22.07 13.45 50.47
CA LEU A 5 -20.75 13.60 49.87
C LEU A 5 -20.83 13.14 48.41
N PHE A 6 -20.64 14.06 47.46
CA PHE A 6 -20.47 13.72 46.05
C PHE A 6 -19.00 13.34 45.82
N ILE A 7 -18.76 12.06 45.52
CA ILE A 7 -17.46 11.57 45.08
C ILE A 7 -17.41 11.75 43.56
N ALA A 8 -16.58 12.68 43.08
CA ALA A 8 -16.31 12.84 41.67
C ALA A 8 -15.38 11.71 41.20
N PHE A 9 -15.91 10.82 40.35
CA PHE A 9 -15.11 9.78 39.70
C PHE A 9 -14.49 10.37 38.44
N PRO A 10 -13.15 10.45 38.30
CA PRO A 10 -12.54 10.98 37.10
C PRO A 10 -12.79 10.00 35.94
N VAL A 11 -13.50 10.47 34.92
CA VAL A 11 -13.64 9.74 33.65
C VAL A 11 -12.28 9.82 32.95
N LEU A 12 -11.55 8.71 32.95
CA LEU A 12 -10.37 8.51 32.13
C LEU A 12 -10.81 8.51 30.66
N VAL A 13 -10.69 9.66 30.01
CA VAL A 13 -10.80 9.77 28.56
C VAL A 13 -9.55 9.13 27.97
N SER A 14 -9.66 7.91 27.49
CA SER A 14 -8.61 7.31 26.65
C SER A 14 -8.63 8.03 25.31
N PHE A 15 -7.61 8.85 25.06
CA PHE A 15 -7.30 9.26 23.70
C PHE A 15 -6.74 8.03 23.00
N ALA A 16 -7.50 7.47 22.07
CA ALA A 16 -6.92 6.55 21.09
C ALA A 16 -5.89 7.37 20.29
N LEU A 17 -4.60 7.11 20.53
CA LEU A 17 -3.55 7.56 19.64
C LEU A 17 -3.77 6.82 18.32
N PHE A 18 -4.45 7.46 17.38
CA PHE A 18 -4.42 7.00 15.99
C PHE A 18 -2.97 7.16 15.55
N GLY A 19 -2.25 6.04 15.42
CA GLY A 19 -0.91 6.04 14.85
C GLY A 19 -1.00 6.57 13.43
N GLN A 20 -0.20 7.59 13.11
CA GLN A 20 -0.07 8.13 11.76
C GLN A 20 0.21 6.98 10.80
N ASN A 21 -0.55 6.88 9.70
CA ASN A 21 -0.30 5.83 8.72
C ASN A 21 1.10 6.05 8.13
N TYR A 22 1.90 4.98 7.94
CA TYR A 22 3.27 5.15 7.42
C TYR A 22 3.35 5.92 6.09
N HIS A 23 2.30 5.83 5.25
CA HIS A 23 2.22 6.56 3.98
C HIS A 23 1.93 8.06 4.11
N GLU A 24 1.56 8.54 5.29
CA GLU A 24 1.38 9.97 5.62
C GLU A 24 2.59 10.55 6.36
N ASN A 25 3.59 9.73 6.71
CA ASN A 25 4.78 10.18 7.41
C ASN A 25 5.96 10.37 6.45
N HIS A 26 6.25 11.63 6.15
CA HIS A 26 7.36 12.04 5.27
C HIS A 26 8.77 11.67 5.75
N GLU A 27 8.95 11.26 7.01
CA GLU A 27 10.24 10.77 7.55
C GLU A 27 10.44 9.26 7.32
N VAL A 28 9.38 8.54 6.91
CA VAL A 28 9.41 7.09 6.70
C VAL A 28 9.56 6.76 5.22
N PHE A 29 10.81 6.49 4.79
CA PHE A 29 11.13 6.14 3.40
C PHE A 29 11.12 4.63 3.12
N GLY A 30 11.08 3.80 4.16
CA GLY A 30 11.08 2.35 4.04
C GLY A 30 11.16 1.65 5.39
N ILE A 31 10.52 0.50 5.50
CA ILE A 31 10.53 -0.36 6.68
C ILE A 31 10.97 -1.75 6.21
N ASN A 32 11.97 -2.33 6.86
CA ASN A 32 12.48 -3.69 6.57
C ASN A 32 12.91 -3.92 5.11
N LYS A 33 13.36 -2.87 4.42
CA LYS A 33 13.98 -3.00 3.09
C LYS A 33 15.47 -3.29 3.24
N GLU A 34 16.01 -4.09 2.34
CA GLU A 34 17.46 -4.26 2.20
C GLU A 34 18.17 -2.92 1.92
N ALA A 35 19.44 -2.82 2.32
CA ALA A 35 20.25 -1.64 2.08
C ALA A 35 20.45 -1.41 0.56
N PRO A 36 20.46 -0.18 0.06
CA PRO A 36 20.74 0.08 -1.36
C PRO A 36 22.09 -0.52 -1.79
N HIS A 37 22.07 -1.33 -2.84
CA HIS A 37 23.26 -1.97 -3.42
C HIS A 37 23.14 -2.06 -4.95
N ALA A 38 24.24 -2.37 -5.64
CA ALA A 38 24.23 -2.65 -7.07
C ALA A 38 23.32 -3.85 -7.36
N HIS A 39 22.67 -3.90 -8.52
CA HIS A 39 21.84 -5.07 -8.86
C HIS A 39 22.71 -6.33 -8.94
N LEU A 40 22.32 -7.37 -8.21
CA LEU A 40 22.98 -8.67 -8.17
C LEU A 40 21.93 -9.73 -8.47
N PHE A 41 22.25 -10.61 -9.42
CA PHE A 41 21.41 -11.77 -9.72
C PHE A 41 22.29 -13.02 -9.82
N PRO A 42 21.94 -14.11 -9.13
CA PRO A 42 22.74 -15.32 -9.17
C PRO A 42 22.51 -16.08 -10.48
N PHE A 43 23.58 -16.63 -11.05
CA PHE A 43 23.55 -17.55 -12.19
C PHE A 43 24.33 -18.83 -11.87
N GLU A 44 23.89 -19.95 -12.42
CA GLU A 44 24.43 -21.28 -12.10
C GLU A 44 25.86 -21.47 -12.58
N ASN A 45 26.27 -20.71 -13.59
CA ASN A 45 27.60 -20.76 -14.18
C ASN A 45 27.96 -19.42 -14.85
N GLU A 46 29.25 -19.28 -15.18
CA GLU A 46 29.84 -18.09 -15.80
C GLU A 46 29.23 -17.77 -17.18
N THR A 47 28.92 -18.78 -17.99
CA THR A 47 28.35 -18.56 -19.33
C THR A 47 26.99 -17.86 -19.25
N LEU A 48 26.11 -18.31 -18.35
CA LEU A 48 24.81 -17.66 -18.11
C LEU A 48 25.00 -16.26 -17.51
N ALA A 49 25.94 -16.10 -16.57
CA ALA A 49 26.25 -14.80 -15.97
C ALA A 49 26.73 -13.76 -17.00
N LEU A 50 27.54 -14.19 -17.98
CA LEU A 50 28.01 -13.34 -19.07
C LEU A 50 26.90 -12.99 -20.08
N ASN A 51 25.92 -13.89 -20.29
CA ASN A 51 24.75 -13.59 -21.11
C ASN A 51 23.81 -12.57 -20.43
N GLY A 52 23.71 -12.62 -19.10
CA GLY A 52 23.02 -11.63 -18.28
C GLY A 52 21.49 -11.63 -18.39
N GLN A 53 20.88 -12.63 -19.04
CA GLN A 53 19.43 -12.80 -19.11
C GLN A 53 18.96 -13.57 -17.88
N MET A 54 18.33 -12.89 -16.91
CA MET A 54 17.90 -13.52 -15.65
C MET A 54 16.91 -14.66 -15.89
N GLU A 55 16.06 -14.51 -16.90
CA GLU A 55 15.02 -15.47 -17.31
C GLU A 55 15.57 -16.84 -17.69
N ASP A 56 16.84 -16.91 -18.09
CA ASP A 56 17.51 -18.16 -18.44
C ASP A 56 18.04 -18.93 -17.21
N SER A 57 18.03 -18.31 -16.02
CA SER A 57 18.48 -18.92 -14.77
C SER A 57 17.37 -19.73 -14.10
N LYS A 58 17.68 -20.90 -13.56
CA LYS A 58 16.78 -21.72 -12.74
C LYS A 58 16.38 -21.05 -11.42
N TRP A 59 17.11 -20.01 -11.02
CA TRP A 59 16.81 -19.23 -9.81
C TRP A 59 15.89 -18.05 -10.10
N PHE A 60 15.46 -17.88 -11.35
CA PHE A 60 14.47 -16.90 -11.73
C PHE A 60 13.06 -17.48 -11.71
N GLN A 61 12.13 -16.72 -11.16
CA GLN A 61 10.70 -16.98 -11.25
C GLN A 61 10.00 -15.65 -11.52
N SER A 62 9.39 -15.53 -12.70
CA SER A 62 8.54 -14.38 -12.98
C SER A 62 7.25 -14.48 -12.17
N LEU A 63 6.82 -13.34 -11.63
CA LEU A 63 5.51 -13.15 -11.00
C LEU A 63 4.57 -12.29 -11.87
N ASN A 64 4.99 -11.95 -13.09
CA ASN A 64 4.11 -11.31 -14.06
C ASN A 64 3.01 -12.27 -14.50
N GLY A 65 1.82 -11.75 -14.75
CA GLY A 65 0.64 -12.55 -15.08
C GLY A 65 -0.63 -11.92 -14.58
N TYR A 66 -1.66 -12.74 -14.37
CA TYR A 66 -2.95 -12.29 -13.86
C TYR A 66 -3.01 -12.43 -12.34
N TRP A 67 -3.40 -11.34 -11.67
CA TRP A 67 -3.54 -11.24 -10.23
C TRP A 67 -4.99 -10.93 -9.86
N LYS A 68 -5.45 -11.46 -8.73
CA LYS A 68 -6.72 -11.03 -8.15
C LYS A 68 -6.58 -9.57 -7.70
N PHE A 69 -7.50 -8.71 -8.14
CA PHE A 69 -7.41 -7.27 -7.97
C PHE A 69 -8.74 -6.66 -7.54
N ASN A 70 -8.67 -5.72 -6.59
CA ASN A 70 -9.84 -4.99 -6.12
C ASN A 70 -9.51 -3.50 -5.98
N TRP A 71 -10.14 -2.69 -6.82
CA TRP A 71 -9.99 -1.24 -6.76
C TRP A 71 -11.10 -0.60 -5.93
N VAL A 72 -10.73 0.31 -5.05
CA VAL A 72 -11.66 1.15 -4.29
C VAL A 72 -11.23 2.61 -4.31
N LYS A 73 -12.21 3.53 -4.29
CA LYS A 73 -11.94 4.98 -4.40
C LYS A 73 -11.23 5.61 -3.19
N ASN A 74 -11.21 4.93 -2.04
CA ASN A 74 -10.67 5.44 -0.78
C ASN A 74 -10.21 4.29 0.11
N PRO A 75 -9.14 4.41 0.92
CA PRO A 75 -8.64 3.32 1.74
C PRO A 75 -9.69 2.81 2.73
N GLN A 76 -10.61 3.65 3.22
CA GLN A 76 -11.65 3.22 4.16
C GLN A 76 -12.66 2.22 3.57
N LEU A 77 -12.71 2.10 2.24
CA LEU A 77 -13.60 1.18 1.54
C LEU A 77 -12.95 -0.16 1.23
N ARG A 78 -11.65 -0.31 1.51
CA ARG A 78 -10.94 -1.58 1.25
C ARG A 78 -11.51 -2.68 2.16
N PRO A 79 -11.67 -3.91 1.67
CA PRO A 79 -12.10 -5.03 2.51
C PRO A 79 -11.12 -5.24 3.69
N ILE A 80 -11.62 -5.27 4.91
CA ILE A 80 -10.78 -5.52 6.09
C ILE A 80 -10.35 -6.99 6.10
N GLY A 81 -9.06 -7.25 6.35
CA GLY A 81 -8.54 -8.61 6.44
C GLY A 81 -8.22 -9.26 5.08
N PHE A 82 -8.22 -8.52 3.98
CA PHE A 82 -7.94 -9.02 2.63
C PHE A 82 -6.58 -9.73 2.46
N PHE A 83 -5.65 -9.50 3.39
CA PHE A 83 -4.31 -10.09 3.39
C PHE A 83 -4.24 -11.47 4.08
N GLN A 84 -5.33 -11.94 4.67
CA GLN A 84 -5.39 -13.24 5.34
C GLN A 84 -5.50 -14.36 4.31
N GLU A 85 -4.87 -15.51 4.58
CA GLU A 85 -4.87 -16.65 3.66
C GLU A 85 -6.29 -17.21 3.42
N GLU A 86 -7.17 -17.10 4.43
CA GLU A 86 -8.55 -17.60 4.36
C GLU A 86 -9.57 -16.57 3.86
N PHE A 87 -9.14 -15.38 3.42
CA PHE A 87 -10.04 -14.36 2.88
C PHE A 87 -10.67 -14.85 1.56
N ASP A 88 -11.99 -14.66 1.41
CA ASP A 88 -12.71 -15.04 0.18
C ASP A 88 -12.63 -13.91 -0.87
N ASP A 89 -11.78 -14.10 -1.88
CA ASP A 89 -11.53 -13.17 -2.99
C ASP A 89 -12.17 -13.61 -4.32
N LYS A 90 -13.12 -14.55 -4.29
CA LYS A 90 -13.71 -15.13 -5.53
C LYS A 90 -14.29 -14.08 -6.47
N GLU A 91 -14.91 -13.05 -5.90
CA GLU A 91 -15.54 -11.95 -6.65
C GLU A 91 -14.52 -10.94 -7.21
N TRP A 92 -13.24 -11.06 -6.90
CA TRP A 92 -12.21 -10.15 -7.43
C TRP A 92 -11.88 -10.49 -8.89
N GLU A 93 -11.65 -9.44 -9.66
CA GLU A 93 -11.31 -9.53 -11.07
C GLU A 93 -9.85 -9.96 -11.25
N LEU A 94 -9.54 -10.53 -12.42
CA LEU A 94 -8.16 -10.85 -12.80
C LEU A 94 -7.55 -9.68 -13.56
N PHE A 95 -6.46 -9.13 -13.04
CA PHE A 95 -5.77 -7.96 -13.56
C PHE A 95 -4.35 -8.30 -14.06
N PRO A 96 -3.92 -7.81 -15.24
CA PRO A 96 -2.59 -8.09 -15.75
C PRO A 96 -1.51 -7.27 -15.03
N VAL A 97 -0.42 -7.92 -14.63
CA VAL A 97 0.74 -7.29 -13.99
C VAL A 97 1.99 -7.54 -14.84
N PRO A 98 2.77 -6.50 -15.19
CA PRO A 98 2.64 -5.09 -14.78
C PRO A 98 1.64 -4.30 -15.65
N ALA A 99 0.86 -3.41 -15.05
CA ALA A 99 0.03 -2.42 -15.75
C ALA A 99 -0.35 -1.23 -14.84
N ASN A 100 -0.71 -0.10 -15.45
CA ASN A 100 -1.39 0.99 -14.74
C ASN A 100 -2.90 0.73 -14.75
N TRP A 101 -3.60 0.79 -13.63
CA TRP A 101 -5.02 0.42 -13.58
C TRP A 101 -5.92 1.40 -14.37
N GLU A 102 -5.51 2.65 -14.58
CA GLU A 102 -6.31 3.64 -15.32
C GLU A 102 -6.52 3.26 -16.79
N VAL A 103 -5.54 2.59 -17.40
CA VAL A 103 -5.67 2.12 -18.80
C VAL A 103 -6.52 0.85 -18.91
N HIS A 104 -6.90 0.26 -17.78
CA HIS A 104 -7.73 -0.94 -17.67
C HIS A 104 -9.13 -0.64 -17.10
N GLY A 105 -9.53 0.64 -17.03
CA GLY A 105 -10.89 1.04 -16.69
C GLY A 105 -11.15 1.38 -15.22
N TYR A 106 -10.11 1.42 -14.37
CA TYR A 106 -10.25 1.82 -12.97
C TYR A 106 -9.85 3.28 -12.76
N GLY A 107 -10.74 4.06 -12.13
CA GLY A 107 -10.49 5.49 -11.93
C GLY A 107 -10.40 6.24 -13.26
N TYR A 108 -9.49 7.22 -13.32
CA TYR A 108 -9.25 8.02 -14.52
C TYR A 108 -7.84 8.63 -14.50
N PRO A 109 -7.16 8.73 -15.66
CA PRO A 109 -5.86 9.36 -15.74
C PRO A 109 -6.01 10.88 -15.53
N ILE A 110 -5.02 11.47 -14.87
CA ILE A 110 -4.99 12.90 -14.56
C ILE A 110 -3.69 13.47 -15.12
N SER A 111 -3.81 14.43 -16.03
CA SER A 111 -2.68 15.16 -16.62
C SER A 111 -2.74 16.60 -16.16
N LEU A 112 -1.73 17.01 -15.38
CA LEU A 112 -1.58 18.36 -14.83
C LEU A 112 -0.17 18.85 -15.16
N ASP A 113 0.00 20.17 -15.18
CA ASP A 113 1.30 20.80 -15.45
C ASP A 113 1.95 21.25 -14.12
N GLU A 114 1.45 22.35 -13.53
CA GLU A 114 2.10 22.98 -12.37
C GLU A 114 1.49 22.61 -11.01
N LYS A 115 0.24 22.15 -10.98
CA LYS A 115 -0.51 21.93 -9.74
C LYS A 115 -0.52 20.46 -9.34
N TYR A 116 -0.50 20.22 -8.03
CA TYR A 116 -0.85 18.91 -7.49
C TYR A 116 -2.34 18.63 -7.73
N ARG A 117 -2.67 17.34 -7.83
CA ARG A 117 -4.05 16.87 -7.98
C ARG A 117 -4.92 17.22 -6.78
N CYS A 118 -4.36 17.15 -5.59
CA CYS A 118 -5.07 17.37 -4.34
C CYS A 118 -4.78 18.76 -3.76
N GLU A 119 -5.78 19.31 -3.10
CA GLU A 119 -5.65 20.48 -2.23
C GLU A 119 -5.42 19.99 -0.80
N THR A 120 -4.17 20.01 -0.34
CA THR A 120 -3.80 19.56 1.01
C THR A 120 -2.78 20.52 1.63
N GLN A 121 -2.71 20.54 2.96
CA GLN A 121 -1.67 21.24 3.71
C GLN A 121 -0.51 20.28 3.96
N TRP A 122 0.70 20.65 3.55
CA TRP A 122 1.90 19.87 3.86
C TRP A 122 2.08 19.66 5.38
N PRO A 123 2.41 18.45 5.86
CA PRO A 123 2.80 17.23 5.12
C PRO A 123 1.65 16.27 4.76
N ASP A 124 0.41 16.69 4.97
CA ASP A 124 -0.76 15.82 4.90
C ASP A 124 -1.12 15.43 3.45
N GLY A 125 -1.73 14.25 3.29
CA GLY A 125 -2.33 13.80 2.04
C GLY A 125 -3.78 14.26 1.87
N SER A 126 -4.44 13.82 0.79
CA SER A 126 -5.87 14.08 0.61
C SER A 126 -6.72 12.94 1.18
N ASP A 127 -7.68 13.26 2.02
CA ASP A 127 -8.60 12.27 2.59
C ASP A 127 -9.81 11.97 1.67
N GLU A 128 -10.07 12.80 0.67
CA GLU A 128 -11.27 12.71 -0.17
C GLU A 128 -11.15 11.64 -1.27
N TYR A 129 -10.07 11.68 -2.05
CA TYR A 129 -9.84 10.78 -3.19
C TYR A 129 -8.42 10.18 -3.17
N SER A 130 -8.32 8.99 -2.59
CA SER A 130 -7.08 8.22 -2.47
C SER A 130 -7.35 6.78 -2.94
N PRO A 131 -7.36 6.54 -4.27
CA PRO A 131 -7.69 5.23 -4.82
C PRO A 131 -6.67 4.18 -4.39
N VAL A 132 -7.16 2.99 -4.04
CA VAL A 132 -6.36 1.83 -3.62
C VAL A 132 -6.70 0.65 -4.53
N GLY A 133 -5.69 -0.11 -4.92
CA GLY A 133 -5.79 -1.34 -5.70
C GLY A 133 -4.86 -2.41 -5.17
#